data_AF-A0A7S6VYQ8-F1
#
_entry.id   AF-A0A7S6VYQ8-F1
#
_cell.length_a   1.000
_cell.length_b   1.000
_cell.length_c   1.000
_cell.angle_alpha   90.00
_cell.angle_beta   90.00
_cell.angle_gamma   90.00
#
_symmetry.space_group_name_H-M   'P 1'
#
loop_
_entity.id
_entity.type
_entity.pdbx_description
1 polymer ?
#
loop_
_entity_poly.entity_id
_entity_poly.type
_entity_poly.pdbx_seq_one_letter_code
_entity_poly.pdbx_strand_id
1 'polypeptide(L)'
;MKKFKTLLLSGLILITPYTFAAPASDQQVQKLIEVMKIDQLLQQTIQQIRPQLDQQAYTIVQNIVRHEQLSPQEQIVANELADQLHEQNKKSISWEKMQPIYQKIYKDVYSAEEVQAQIDFYSSQVGQSILAKSPVVTQESMKILNTQLMSTIQATEKDFAQVNKKLEALKKAAENK
;
A
#
# COMPACT_ATOMS: atom_id res chain seq x y z
N MET A 1 53.89 52.77 25.06
CA MET A 1 52.73 53.02 24.17
C MET A 1 53.22 52.71 22.75
N LYS A 2 52.71 51.80 21.93
CA LYS A 2 51.39 51.17 21.75
C LYS A 2 51.57 49.72 21.26
N LYS A 3 50.54 48.91 21.49
CA LYS A 3 50.44 47.47 21.23
C LYS A 3 50.24 47.19 19.73
N PHE A 4 50.86 46.15 19.20
CA PHE A 4 50.37 45.44 18.01
C PHE A 4 50.50 43.93 18.23
N LYS A 5 49.37 43.30 18.59
CA LYS A 5 49.19 41.85 18.60
C LYS A 5 48.61 41.47 17.24
N THR A 6 49.41 40.87 16.38
CA THR A 6 48.92 40.26 15.14
C THR A 6 48.45 38.85 15.49
N LEU A 7 47.13 38.68 15.65
CA LEU A 7 46.51 37.38 15.85
C LEU A 7 46.26 36.76 14.46
N LEU A 8 47.02 35.72 14.11
CA LEU A 8 46.80 34.91 12.92
C LEU A 8 45.55 34.04 13.15
N LEU A 9 44.44 34.39 12.48
CA LEU A 9 43.25 33.55 12.39
C LEU A 9 43.48 32.51 11.28
N SER A 10 43.87 31.29 11.65
CA SER A 10 43.80 30.14 10.74
C SER A 10 42.35 29.70 10.61
N GLY A 11 41.69 30.12 9.54
CA GLY A 11 40.38 29.60 9.13
C GLY A 11 40.53 28.17 8.61
N LEU A 12 40.14 27.19 9.42
CA LEU A 12 39.99 25.81 9.00
C LEU A 12 38.68 25.69 8.21
N ILE A 13 38.76 25.79 6.88
CA ILE A 13 37.63 25.49 6.00
C ILE A 13 37.48 23.95 5.97
N LEU A 14 36.56 23.42 6.76
CA LEU A 14 36.08 22.05 6.62
C LEU A 14 35.22 21.98 5.36
N ILE A 15 35.86 21.67 4.23
CA ILE A 15 35.15 21.24 3.01
C ILE A 15 34.71 19.80 3.29
N THR A 16 33.52 19.62 3.87
CA THR A 16 32.88 18.30 3.85
C THR A 16 32.52 17.99 2.40
N PRO A 17 33.12 16.98 1.74
CA PRO A 17 32.61 16.57 0.46
C PRO A 17 31.15 16.14 0.68
N TYR A 18 30.25 16.70 -0.12
CA TYR A 18 28.95 16.07 -0.34
C TYR A 18 29.25 14.75 -1.04
N THR A 19 29.53 13.71 -0.24
CA THR A 19 29.58 12.35 -0.74
C THR A 19 28.18 12.05 -1.22
N PHE A 20 27.97 12.10 -2.54
CA PHE A 20 26.82 11.45 -3.13
C PHE A 20 26.89 10.00 -2.70
N ALA A 21 25.94 9.58 -1.87
CA ALA A 21 25.85 8.23 -1.37
C ALA A 21 25.88 7.27 -2.56
N ALA A 22 26.76 6.27 -2.52
CA ALA A 22 26.98 5.41 -3.67
C ALA A 22 25.66 4.70 -4.03
N PRO A 23 25.34 4.53 -5.33
CA PRO A 23 24.16 3.76 -5.70
C PRO A 23 24.31 2.32 -5.21
N ALA A 24 23.22 1.72 -4.75
CA ALA A 24 23.23 0.34 -4.28
C ALA A 24 23.64 -0.63 -5.40
N SER A 25 24.46 -1.63 -5.06
CA SER A 25 24.87 -2.66 -6.02
C SER A 25 23.74 -3.65 -6.31
N ASP A 26 23.77 -4.29 -7.48
CA ASP A 26 22.78 -5.31 -7.85
C ASP A 26 22.72 -6.46 -6.83
N GLN A 27 23.87 -6.84 -6.28
CA GLN A 27 23.97 -7.88 -5.26
C GLN A 27 23.30 -7.46 -3.94
N GLN A 28 23.51 -6.22 -3.49
CA GLN A 28 22.86 -5.71 -2.28
C GLN A 28 21.34 -5.66 -2.46
N VAL A 29 20.86 -5.12 -3.58
CA VAL A 29 19.42 -5.03 -3.83
C VAL A 29 18.79 -6.40 -3.99
N GLN A 30 19.47 -7.34 -4.66
CA GLN A 30 19.02 -8.73 -4.72
C GLN A 30 18.92 -9.35 -3.32
N LYS A 31 19.90 -9.08 -2.45
CA LYS A 31 19.87 -9.58 -1.07
C LYS A 31 18.73 -8.96 -0.28
N LEU A 32 18.50 -7.65 -0.41
CA LEU A 32 17.41 -6.95 0.24
C LEU A 32 16.05 -7.56 -0.14
N ILE A 33 15.83 -7.75 -1.44
CA ILE A 33 14.63 -8.39 -1.98
C ILE A 33 14.40 -9.78 -1.38
N GLU A 34 15.45 -10.59 -1.28
CA GLU A 34 15.40 -11.95 -0.72
C GLU A 34 15.01 -11.92 0.77
N VAL A 35 15.67 -11.07 1.57
CA VAL A 35 15.38 -11.01 3.02
C VAL A 35 14.00 -10.41 3.31
N MET A 36 13.52 -9.52 2.44
CA MET A 36 12.15 -8.99 2.49
C MET A 36 11.09 -9.95 1.94
N LYS A 37 11.50 -11.05 1.30
CA LYS A 37 10.59 -12.09 0.76
C LYS A 37 9.54 -11.52 -0.20
N ILE A 38 9.96 -10.60 -1.07
CA ILE A 38 9.05 -9.90 -1.99
C ILE A 38 8.40 -10.88 -2.98
N ASP A 39 9.12 -11.93 -3.38
CA ASP A 39 8.59 -13.04 -4.18
C ASP A 39 7.38 -13.71 -3.50
N GLN A 40 7.49 -14.00 -2.21
CA GLN A 40 6.40 -14.60 -1.42
C GLN A 40 5.24 -13.64 -1.26
N LEU A 41 5.52 -12.34 -1.04
CA LEU A 41 4.49 -11.31 -0.94
C LEU A 41 3.67 -11.20 -2.24
N LEU A 42 4.32 -11.26 -3.40
CA LEU A 42 3.64 -11.24 -4.69
C LEU A 42 2.77 -12.47 -4.89
N GLN A 43 3.28 -13.66 -4.55
CA GLN A 43 2.50 -14.90 -4.60
C GLN A 43 1.27 -14.85 -3.69
N GLN A 44 1.44 -14.37 -2.46
CA GLN A 44 0.34 -14.18 -1.51
C GLN A 44 -0.69 -13.17 -2.03
N THR A 45 -0.23 -12.08 -2.64
CA THR A 45 -1.11 -11.06 -3.23
C THR A 45 -1.97 -11.66 -4.35
N ILE A 46 -1.38 -12.43 -5.26
CA ILE A 46 -2.12 -13.11 -6.34
C ILE A 46 -3.16 -14.10 -5.77
N GLN A 47 -2.83 -14.82 -4.71
CA GLN A 47 -3.77 -15.72 -4.05
C GLN A 47 -4.92 -14.95 -3.37
N GLN A 48 -4.61 -13.83 -2.73
CA GLN A 48 -5.60 -13.02 -2.01
C GLN A 48 -6.62 -12.34 -2.92
N ILE A 49 -6.27 -12.04 -4.18
CA ILE A 49 -7.20 -11.43 -5.13
C ILE A 49 -8.15 -12.44 -5.79
N ARG A 50 -7.94 -13.76 -5.63
CA ARG A 50 -8.75 -14.79 -6.27
C ARG A 50 -10.27 -14.62 -6.04
N PRO A 51 -10.77 -14.39 -4.82
CA PRO A 51 -12.20 -14.18 -4.60
C PRO A 51 -12.77 -12.95 -5.33
N GLN A 52 -11.96 -11.91 -5.53
CA GLN A 52 -12.37 -10.72 -6.28
C GLN A 52 -12.48 -11.03 -7.78
N LEU A 53 -11.57 -11.85 -8.31
CA LEU A 53 -11.63 -12.34 -9.70
C LEU A 53 -12.83 -13.25 -9.91
N ASP A 54 -13.13 -14.14 -8.95
CA ASP A 54 -14.34 -14.98 -8.98
C ASP A 54 -15.59 -14.10 -9.07
N GLN A 55 -15.72 -13.12 -8.15
CA GLN A 55 -16.87 -12.21 -8.17
C GLN A 55 -16.95 -11.40 -9.47
N GLN A 56 -15.82 -10.92 -9.99
CA GLN A 56 -15.78 -10.18 -11.25
C GLN A 56 -16.24 -11.05 -12.43
N ALA A 57 -15.80 -12.30 -12.50
CA ALA A 57 -16.19 -13.23 -13.54
C ALA A 57 -17.69 -13.52 -13.51
N TYR A 58 -18.26 -13.75 -12.33
CA TYR A 58 -19.70 -13.93 -12.17
C TYR A 58 -20.49 -12.71 -12.66
N THR A 59 -20.07 -11.51 -12.27
CA THR A 59 -20.69 -10.26 -12.73
C THR A 59 -20.61 -10.11 -14.25
N ILE A 60 -19.50 -10.48 -14.88
CA ILE A 60 -19.35 -10.45 -16.34
C ILE A 60 -20.35 -11.39 -17.01
N VAL A 61 -20.45 -12.63 -16.53
CA VAL A 61 -21.38 -13.62 -17.10
C VAL A 61 -22.83 -13.16 -16.92
N GLN A 62 -23.22 -12.71 -15.73
CA GLN A 62 -24.56 -12.16 -15.44
C GLN A 62 -24.94 -11.04 -16.41
N ASN A 63 -24.01 -10.12 -16.70
CA ASN A 63 -24.24 -9.03 -17.64
C ASN A 63 -24.43 -9.51 -19.09
N ILE A 64 -23.73 -10.57 -19.50
CA ILE A 64 -23.84 -11.16 -20.84
C ILE A 64 -25.20 -11.86 -21.01
N VAL A 65 -25.59 -12.67 -20.03
CA VAL A 65 -26.83 -13.47 -20.08
C VAL A 65 -28.07 -12.66 -19.69
N ARG A 66 -27.88 -11.47 -19.12
CA ARG A 66 -28.91 -10.50 -18.71
C ARG A 66 -29.87 -11.01 -17.63
N HIS A 67 -29.37 -11.82 -16.72
CA HIS A 67 -30.09 -12.23 -15.52
C HIS A 67 -29.10 -12.45 -14.37
N GLU A 68 -29.58 -12.27 -13.14
CA GLU A 68 -28.72 -12.33 -11.95
C GLU A 68 -28.42 -13.77 -11.53
N GLN A 69 -29.39 -14.67 -11.68
CA GLN A 69 -29.27 -16.04 -11.19
C GLN A 69 -28.74 -16.97 -12.27
N LEU A 70 -27.43 -17.18 -12.27
CA LEU A 70 -26.76 -18.10 -13.19
C LEU A 70 -27.22 -19.55 -12.99
N SER A 71 -27.57 -20.21 -14.09
CA SER A 71 -27.76 -21.66 -14.18
C SER A 71 -26.45 -22.40 -13.89
N PRO A 72 -26.49 -23.70 -13.55
CA PRO A 72 -25.27 -24.48 -13.31
C PRO A 72 -24.25 -24.41 -14.45
N GLN A 73 -24.71 -24.38 -15.71
CA GLN A 73 -23.84 -24.28 -16.88
C GLN A 73 -23.18 -22.90 -16.98
N GLU A 74 -23.92 -21.82 -16.70
CA GLU A 74 -23.37 -20.46 -16.69
C GLU A 74 -22.39 -20.24 -15.53
N GLN A 75 -22.62 -20.89 -14.37
CA GLN A 75 -21.67 -20.88 -13.26
C GLN A 75 -20.35 -21.56 -13.62
N ILE A 76 -20.38 -22.67 -14.37
CA ILE A 76 -19.17 -23.32 -14.90
C ILE A 76 -18.40 -22.33 -15.78
N VAL A 77 -19.08 -21.66 -16.71
CA VAL A 77 -18.46 -20.63 -17.58
C VAL A 77 -17.85 -19.48 -16.75
N ALA A 78 -18.54 -19.03 -15.69
CA ALA A 78 -18.01 -18.00 -14.79
C ALA A 78 -16.75 -18.47 -14.04
N ASN A 79 -16.72 -19.71 -13.56
CA ASN A 79 -15.55 -20.29 -12.91
C ASN A 79 -14.37 -20.43 -13.89
N GLU A 80 -14.62 -20.88 -15.12
CA GLU A 80 -13.60 -20.96 -16.17
C GLU A 80 -12.99 -19.58 -16.49
N LEU A 81 -13.83 -18.55 -16.60
CA LEU A 81 -13.38 -17.17 -16.78
C LEU A 81 -12.54 -16.71 -15.58
N ALA A 82 -12.97 -16.99 -14.35
CA ALA A 82 -12.21 -16.64 -13.16
C ALA A 82 -10.82 -17.29 -13.13
N ASP A 83 -10.73 -18.58 -13.51
CA ASP A 83 -9.46 -19.29 -13.64
C ASP A 83 -8.55 -18.67 -14.71
N GLN A 84 -9.12 -18.29 -15.86
CA GLN A 84 -8.37 -17.58 -16.91
C GLN A 84 -7.83 -16.24 -16.41
N LEU A 85 -8.66 -15.44 -15.74
CA LEU A 85 -8.25 -14.15 -15.16
C LEU A 85 -7.14 -14.34 -14.12
N HIS A 86 -7.26 -15.36 -13.26
CA HIS A 86 -6.25 -15.67 -12.25
C HIS A 86 -4.92 -16.07 -12.89
N GLU A 87 -4.93 -16.96 -13.88
CA GLU A 87 -3.71 -17.37 -14.58
C GLU A 87 -3.06 -16.23 -15.37
N GLN A 88 -3.86 -15.32 -15.95
CA GLN A 88 -3.34 -14.11 -16.59
C GLN A 88 -2.66 -13.17 -15.58
N ASN A 89 -3.25 -12.99 -14.40
CA ASN A 89 -2.64 -12.19 -13.33
C ASN A 89 -1.34 -12.81 -12.84
N LYS A 90 -1.33 -14.13 -12.60
CA LYS A 90 -0.13 -14.89 -12.20
C LYS A 90 1.00 -14.75 -13.21
N LYS A 91 0.70 -14.78 -14.51
CA LYS A 91 1.68 -14.57 -15.59
C LYS A 91 2.14 -13.12 -15.70
N SER A 92 1.28 -12.16 -15.39
CA SER A 92 1.59 -10.73 -15.51
C SER A 92 2.44 -10.23 -14.34
N ILE A 93 2.15 -10.73 -13.13
CA ILE A 93 2.78 -10.35 -11.86
C ILE A 93 3.77 -11.45 -11.41
N SER A 94 4.31 -12.22 -12.37
CA SER A 94 5.26 -13.28 -12.04
C SER A 94 6.56 -12.70 -11.48
N TRP A 95 7.23 -13.44 -10.61
CA TRP A 95 8.46 -12.96 -9.97
C TRP A 95 9.52 -12.58 -11.00
N GLU A 96 9.66 -13.37 -12.06
CA GLU A 96 10.64 -13.16 -13.14
C GLU A 96 10.43 -11.82 -13.86
N LYS A 97 9.17 -11.36 -13.98
CA LYS A 97 8.85 -10.07 -14.60
C LYS A 97 9.00 -8.90 -13.62
N MET A 98 8.63 -9.13 -12.36
CA MET A 98 8.59 -8.08 -11.35
C MET A 98 9.96 -7.79 -10.74
N GLN A 99 10.83 -8.80 -10.60
CA GLN A 99 12.15 -8.67 -10.02
C GLN A 99 12.99 -7.52 -10.59
N PRO A 100 13.21 -7.39 -11.93
CA PRO A 100 14.01 -6.29 -12.48
C PRO A 100 13.40 -4.91 -12.21
N ILE A 101 12.06 -4.82 -12.13
CA ILE A 101 11.36 -3.57 -11.80
C ILE A 101 11.64 -3.17 -10.35
N TYR A 102 11.49 -4.12 -9.41
CA TYR A 102 11.83 -3.89 -8.00
C TYR A 102 13.30 -3.52 -7.83
N GLN A 103 14.21 -4.25 -8.47
CA GLN A 103 15.64 -3.95 -8.40
C GLN A 103 15.92 -2.50 -8.83
N LYS A 104 15.33 -2.07 -9.95
CA LYS A 104 15.47 -0.68 -10.42
C LYS A 104 14.94 0.33 -9.40
N ILE A 105 13.74 0.11 -8.86
CA ILE A 105 13.13 1.02 -7.88
C ILE A 105 14.03 1.18 -6.65
N TYR A 106 14.53 0.08 -6.08
CA TYR A 106 15.40 0.16 -4.89
C TYR A 106 16.72 0.88 -5.19
N LYS A 107 17.33 0.67 -6.38
CA LYS A 107 18.55 1.38 -6.79
C LYS A 107 18.34 2.87 -7.04
N ASP A 108 17.15 3.26 -7.51
CA ASP A 108 16.82 4.65 -7.81
C ASP A 108 16.45 5.44 -6.55
N VAL A 109 15.89 4.77 -5.54
CA VAL A 109 15.31 5.42 -4.35
C VAL A 109 16.27 5.40 -3.15
N TYR A 110 17.03 4.31 -2.97
CA TYR A 110 17.87 4.11 -1.80
C TYR A 110 19.35 4.12 -2.14
N SER A 111 20.16 4.69 -1.25
CA SER A 111 21.62 4.56 -1.33
C SER A 111 22.10 3.16 -0.95
N ALA A 112 23.36 2.85 -1.27
CA ALA A 112 24.01 1.61 -0.86
C ALA A 112 23.98 1.41 0.67
N GLU A 113 24.18 2.49 1.43
CA GLU A 113 24.17 2.48 2.89
C GLU A 113 22.75 2.21 3.44
N GLU A 114 21.73 2.82 2.85
CA GLU A 114 20.32 2.60 3.24
C GLU A 114 19.84 1.19 2.90
N VAL A 115 20.23 0.67 1.73
CA VAL A 115 19.96 -0.73 1.36
C VAL A 115 20.66 -1.68 2.33
N GLN A 116 21.92 -1.41 2.70
CA GLN A 116 22.63 -2.24 3.67
C GLN A 116 21.96 -2.22 5.04
N ALA A 117 21.55 -1.06 5.54
CA ALA A 117 20.84 -0.95 6.81
C ALA A 117 19.52 -1.74 6.81
N GLN A 118 18.79 -1.72 5.69
CA GLN A 118 17.59 -2.53 5.53
C GLN A 118 17.91 -4.03 5.51
N ILE A 119 18.97 -4.46 4.83
CA ILE A 119 19.42 -5.86 4.84
C ILE A 119 19.74 -6.31 6.27
N ASP A 120 20.53 -5.53 7.00
CA ASP A 120 20.95 -5.88 8.36
C ASP A 120 19.74 -6.03 9.29
N PHE A 121 18.80 -5.07 9.21
CA PHE A 121 17.57 -5.12 9.99
C PHE A 121 16.70 -6.32 9.62
N TYR A 122 16.32 -6.46 8.34
CA TYR A 122 15.42 -7.53 7.91
C TYR A 122 16.06 -8.92 7.98
N SER A 123 17.39 -9.04 8.01
CA SER A 123 18.07 -10.32 8.26
C SER A 123 18.00 -10.77 9.72
N SER A 124 17.74 -9.85 10.66
CA SER A 124 17.64 -10.16 12.08
C SER A 124 16.35 -10.92 12.42
N GLN A 125 16.37 -11.70 13.51
CA GLN A 125 15.17 -12.40 14.00
C GLN A 125 14.01 -11.42 14.31
N VAL A 126 14.34 -10.26 14.87
CA VAL A 126 13.35 -9.23 15.20
C VAL A 126 12.81 -8.57 13.93
N GLY A 127 13.68 -8.25 12.96
CA GLY A 127 13.26 -7.69 11.67
C GLY A 127 12.37 -8.63 10.88
N GLN A 128 12.68 -9.93 10.84
CA GLN A 128 11.80 -10.95 10.26
C GLN A 128 10.45 -11.04 11.00
N SER A 129 10.44 -10.95 12.34
CA SER A 129 9.19 -10.94 13.12
C SER A 129 8.33 -9.72 12.82
N ILE A 130 8.95 -8.54 12.69
CA ILE A 130 8.27 -7.30 12.33
C ILE A 130 7.69 -7.42 10.93
N LEU A 131 8.51 -7.82 9.95
CA LEU A 131 8.09 -8.02 8.55
C LEU A 131 6.86 -8.94 8.45
N ALA A 132 6.86 -10.07 9.17
CA ALA A 132 5.74 -11.01 9.19
C ALA A 132 4.46 -10.42 9.85
N LYS A 133 4.60 -9.49 10.79
CA LYS A 133 3.48 -8.85 11.51
C LYS A 133 2.98 -7.57 10.83
N SER A 134 3.77 -6.96 9.95
CA SER A 134 3.39 -5.73 9.25
C SER A 134 2.03 -5.82 8.55
N PRO A 135 1.68 -6.90 7.82
CA PRO A 135 0.34 -7.03 7.22
C PRO A 135 -0.79 -7.06 8.25
N VAL A 136 -0.58 -7.70 9.40
CA VAL A 136 -1.57 -7.78 10.49
C VAL A 136 -1.82 -6.40 11.10
N VAL A 137 -0.75 -5.63 11.35
CA VAL A 137 -0.86 -4.26 11.85
C VAL A 137 -1.64 -3.39 10.86
N THR A 138 -1.33 -3.49 9.57
CA THR A 138 -2.07 -2.76 8.52
C THR A 138 -3.55 -3.17 8.48
N GLN A 139 -3.85 -4.47 8.55
CA GLN A 139 -5.21 -4.98 8.54
C GLN A 139 -6.04 -4.48 9.74
N GLU A 140 -5.50 -4.59 10.95
CA GLU A 140 -6.19 -4.11 12.16
C GLU A 140 -6.35 -2.58 12.15
N SER A 141 -5.35 -1.85 11.64
CA SER A 141 -5.44 -0.39 11.49
C SER A 141 -6.58 0.00 10.54
N MET A 142 -6.70 -0.67 9.40
CA MET A 142 -7.78 -0.42 8.43
C MET A 142 -9.16 -0.77 9.00
N LYS A 143 -9.27 -1.85 9.78
CA LYS A 143 -10.51 -2.24 10.46
C LYS A 143 -10.98 -1.18 11.46
N ILE A 144 -10.06 -0.63 12.25
CA ILE A 144 -10.37 0.46 13.19
C ILE A 144 -10.83 1.70 12.43
N LEU A 145 -10.10 2.09 11.39
CA LEU A 145 -10.45 3.24 10.56
C LEU A 145 -11.86 3.10 9.97
N ASN A 146 -12.18 1.94 9.39
CA ASN A 146 -13.51 1.67 8.83
C ASN A 146 -14.61 1.77 9.89
N THR A 147 -14.37 1.23 11.09
CA THR A 147 -15.32 1.30 12.21
C THR A 147 -15.59 2.76 12.60
N GLN A 148 -14.54 3.58 12.68
CA GLN A 148 -14.66 4.99 13.05
C GLN A 148 -15.40 5.79 11.97
N LEU A 149 -15.11 5.53 10.69
CA LEU A 149 -15.81 6.15 9.56
C LEU A 149 -17.30 5.80 9.56
N MET A 150 -17.66 4.53 9.79
CA MET A 150 -19.06 4.11 9.91
C MET A 150 -19.80 4.82 11.06
N SER A 151 -19.16 4.94 12.22
CA SER A 151 -19.72 5.69 13.37
C SER A 151 -19.95 7.17 13.02
N THR A 152 -19.03 7.76 12.27
CA THR A 152 -19.13 9.17 11.84
C THR A 152 -20.27 9.38 10.85
N ILE A 153 -20.47 8.45 9.91
CA ILE A 153 -21.60 8.46 8.98
C ILE A 153 -22.92 8.40 9.76
N GLN A 154 -23.06 7.48 10.72
CA GLN A 154 -24.27 7.37 11.55
C GLN A 154 -24.56 8.64 12.37
N ALA A 155 -23.53 9.27 12.94
CA ALA A 155 -23.69 10.55 13.64
C ALA A 155 -24.18 11.65 12.68
N THR A 156 -23.59 11.71 11.48
CA THR A 156 -23.95 12.69 10.45
C THR A 156 -25.40 12.49 9.96
N GLU A 157 -25.86 11.25 9.79
CA GLU A 157 -27.25 10.93 9.44
C GLU A 157 -28.23 11.45 10.51
N LYS A 158 -27.87 11.30 11.79
CA LYS A 158 -28.67 11.83 12.90
C LYS A 158 -28.73 13.36 12.89
N ASP A 159 -27.61 14.01 12.61
CA ASP A 159 -27.54 15.47 12.50
C ASP A 159 -28.41 15.98 11.35
N PHE A 160 -28.37 15.33 10.18
CA PHE A 160 -29.24 15.66 9.05
C PHE A 160 -30.72 15.49 9.39
N ALA A 161 -31.10 14.39 10.04
CA ALA A 161 -32.47 14.18 10.50
C ALA A 161 -32.93 15.30 11.46
N GLN A 162 -32.04 15.76 12.35
CA GLN A 162 -32.34 16.84 13.28
C GLN A 162 -32.50 18.19 12.57
N VAL A 163 -31.64 18.49 11.60
CA VAL A 163 -31.74 19.70 10.77
C VAL A 163 -33.06 19.71 10.00
N ASN A 164 -33.42 18.60 9.34
CA ASN A 164 -34.69 18.48 8.62
C ASN A 164 -35.89 18.72 9.54
N LYS A 165 -35.89 18.14 10.75
CA LYS A 165 -36.96 18.38 11.74
C LYS A 165 -37.09 19.86 12.13
N LYS A 166 -35.96 20.57 12.29
CA LYS A 166 -35.96 22.01 12.61
C LYS A 166 -36.51 22.83 11.45
N LEU A 167 -36.10 22.54 10.21
CA LEU A 167 -36.57 23.24 9.01
C LEU A 167 -38.08 23.05 8.80
N GLU A 168 -38.59 21.82 8.97
CA GLU A 168 -40.03 21.53 8.90
C GLU A 168 -40.84 22.27 9.97
N ALA A 169 -40.31 22.36 11.21
CA ALA A 169 -40.97 23.12 12.28
C ALA A 169 -41.03 24.62 11.95
N LEU A 170 -39.96 25.19 11.39
CA LEU A 170 -39.93 26.58 10.96
C LEU A 170 -40.90 26.86 9.82
N LYS A 171 -41.00 25.96 8.83
CA LYS A 171 -41.95 26.07 7.72
C LYS A 171 -43.39 26.10 8.21
N LYS A 172 -43.77 25.15 9.08
CA LYS A 172 -45.12 25.13 9.69
C LYS A 172 -45.42 26.37 10.52
N ALA A 173 -44.43 26.93 11.22
CA ALA A 173 -44.61 28.16 11.99
C ALA A 173 -44.83 29.39 11.09
N ALA A 174 -44.26 29.40 9.89
CA ALA A 174 -44.46 30.47 8.91
C ALA A 174 -45.81 30.38 8.19
N GLU A 175 -46.34 29.16 7.96
CA GLU A 175 -47.64 28.93 7.32
C GLU A 175 -48.85 29.24 8.22
N ASN A 176 -48.64 29.25 9.55
CA ASN A 176 -49.69 29.54 10.55
C ASN A 176 -49.72 31.01 11.01
N LYS A 177 -49.01 31.91 10.33
CA LYS A 177 -49.04 33.37 10.53
C LYS A 177 -49.71 34.06 9.36
#